data_AF-A0A9E5EGY7-F1
#
_entry.id   AF-A0A9E5EGY7-F1
#
_cell.length_a   1.000
_cell.length_b   1.000
_cell.length_c   1.000
_cell.angle_alpha   90.00
_cell.angle_beta   90.00
_cell.angle_gamma   90.00
#
_symmetry.space_group_name_H-M   'P 1'
#
loop_
_entity.id
_entity.type
_entity.pdbx_description
1 polymer ?
#
loop_
_entity_poly.entity_id
_entity_poly.type
_entity_poly.pdbx_seq_one_letter_code
_entity_poly.pdbx_strand_id
1 'polypeptide(L)'
;MDAKNLADLRKKFANQKIRVRSGTQLWLGDKSMFELTADVLDARPVKSGAVVGYRNITLHQDGTLVMVGAGTAHGVQLVGAELSPFHFDSTRLSLVEPSHMHTSMVFVPANLSAPKPGDIVDVQQPLTRVYPDIISWV
;
A
#
# COMPACT_ATOMS: atom_id res chain seq x y z
N MET A 1 -17.73 4.85 12.67
CA MET A 1 -19.13 5.11 13.05
C MET A 1 -19.93 5.09 11.77
N ASP A 2 -20.73 4.05 11.56
CA ASP A 2 -21.61 3.91 10.41
C ASP A 2 -22.99 4.50 10.71
N ALA A 3 -23.88 4.52 9.72
CA ALA A 3 -25.21 5.11 9.86
C ALA A 3 -26.05 4.45 10.98
N LYS A 4 -25.88 3.14 11.20
CA LYS A 4 -26.60 2.38 12.23
C LYS A 4 -26.18 2.81 13.64
N ASN A 5 -24.88 2.92 13.89
CA ASN A 5 -24.35 3.36 15.19
C ASN A 5 -24.77 4.80 15.55
N LEU A 6 -24.99 5.68 14.56
CA LEU A 6 -25.49 7.04 14.81
C LEU A 6 -26.93 7.09 15.33
N ALA A 7 -27.82 6.25 14.82
CA ALA A 7 -29.19 6.20 15.32
C ALA A 7 -29.21 5.84 16.81
N ASP A 8 -28.42 4.85 17.19
CA ASP A 8 -28.28 4.42 18.59
C ASP A 8 -27.65 5.49 19.47
N LEU A 9 -26.61 6.18 18.98
CA LEU A 9 -25.96 7.26 19.73
C LEU A 9 -26.94 8.42 20.00
N ARG A 10 -27.74 8.81 19.00
CA ARG A 10 -28.75 9.87 19.14
C ARG A 10 -29.84 9.47 20.12
N LYS A 11 -30.26 8.20 20.11
CA LYS A 11 -31.24 7.66 21.07
C LYS A 11 -30.68 7.67 22.49
N LYS A 12 -29.41 7.26 22.66
CA LYS A 12 -28.74 7.19 23.98
C LYS A 12 -28.49 8.58 24.59
N PHE A 13 -28.18 9.58 23.77
CA PHE A 13 -27.90 10.95 24.22
C PHE A 13 -28.97 11.93 23.72
N ALA A 14 -30.24 11.62 23.96
CA ALA A 14 -31.38 12.39 23.43
C ALA A 14 -31.37 13.88 23.81
N ASN A 15 -30.76 14.24 24.94
CA ASN A 15 -30.66 15.63 25.42
C ASN A 15 -29.43 16.38 24.89
N GLN A 16 -28.63 15.78 24.01
CA GLN A 16 -27.42 16.39 23.45
C GLN A 16 -27.50 16.52 21.93
N LYS A 17 -27.03 17.65 21.39
CA LYS A 17 -26.97 17.85 19.94
C LYS A 17 -25.72 17.20 19.36
N ILE A 18 -25.86 15.98 18.84
CA ILE A 18 -24.76 15.27 18.14
C ILE A 18 -24.69 15.71 16.67
N ARG A 19 -23.59 16.37 16.29
CA ARG A 19 -23.24 16.68 14.88
C ARG A 19 -22.17 15.71 14.39
N VAL A 20 -22.55 14.76 13.55
CA VAL A 20 -21.59 13.83 12.94
C VAL A 20 -20.88 14.46 11.76
N ARG A 21 -19.57 14.24 11.68
CA ARG A 21 -18.75 14.54 10.52
C ARG A 21 -18.26 13.22 9.95
N SER A 22 -18.96 12.70 8.94
CA SER A 22 -18.53 11.50 8.21
C SER A 22 -18.04 11.92 6.83
N GLY A 23 -16.71 11.91 6.65
CA GLY A 23 -16.08 12.23 5.37
C GLY A 23 -15.86 10.96 4.54
N THR A 24 -15.03 10.05 5.05
CA THR A 24 -14.59 8.84 4.32
C THR A 24 -15.76 8.00 3.78
N GLN A 25 -16.82 7.81 4.55
CA GLN A 25 -17.97 7.01 4.10
C GLN A 25 -18.80 7.73 3.03
N LEU A 26 -18.84 9.07 3.05
CA LEU A 26 -19.54 9.85 2.05
C LEU A 26 -18.77 9.91 0.72
N TRP A 27 -17.44 10.05 0.81
CA TRP A 27 -16.58 10.24 -0.36
C TRP A 27 -16.09 8.94 -1.00
N LEU A 28 -15.79 7.91 -0.20
CA LEU A 28 -15.31 6.61 -0.70
C LEU A 28 -16.40 5.54 -0.76
N GLY A 29 -17.59 5.79 -0.22
CA GLY A 29 -18.72 4.85 -0.28
C GLY A 29 -18.34 3.42 0.11
N ASP A 30 -18.63 2.49 -0.78
CA ASP A 30 -18.22 1.10 -0.67
C ASP A 30 -16.75 0.93 -1.12
N LYS A 31 -15.87 0.68 -0.16
CA LYS A 31 -14.43 0.50 -0.41
C LYS A 31 -14.10 -0.71 -1.28
N SER A 32 -15.00 -1.70 -1.37
CA SER A 32 -14.80 -2.85 -2.25
C SER A 32 -14.83 -2.47 -3.74
N MET A 33 -15.29 -1.27 -4.07
CA MET A 33 -15.32 -0.72 -5.43
C MET A 33 -14.01 -0.04 -5.83
N PHE A 34 -13.00 0.00 -4.94
CA PHE A 34 -11.72 0.62 -5.21
C PHE A 34 -10.59 -0.39 -5.06
N GLU A 35 -9.75 -0.43 -6.06
CA GLU A 35 -8.47 -1.12 -6.04
C GLU A 35 -7.37 -0.08 -6.24
N LEU A 36 -6.30 -0.20 -5.46
CA LEU A 36 -5.13 0.66 -5.62
C LEU A 36 -3.95 -0.24 -5.94
N THR A 37 -3.33 0.03 -7.08
CA THR A 37 -2.28 -0.82 -7.62
C THR A 37 -1.09 0.02 -8.10
N ALA A 38 0.02 -0.66 -8.40
CA ALA A 38 1.20 -0.04 -9.00
C ALA A 38 1.90 -1.02 -9.95
N ASP A 39 2.53 -0.47 -10.98
CA ASP A 39 3.29 -1.25 -11.96
C ASP A 39 4.61 -1.75 -11.39
N VAL A 40 5.03 -2.93 -11.86
CA VAL A 40 6.38 -3.44 -11.65
C VAL A 40 7.26 -2.98 -12.81
N LEU A 41 8.26 -2.15 -12.48
CA LEU A 41 9.15 -1.52 -13.45
C LEU A 41 10.34 -2.41 -13.81
N ASP A 42 10.88 -3.13 -12.82
CA ASP A 42 12.06 -3.98 -12.99
C ASP A 42 12.05 -5.10 -11.92
N ALA A 43 12.66 -6.23 -12.24
CA ALA A 43 12.87 -7.33 -11.31
C ALA A 43 14.21 -8.01 -11.61
N ARG A 44 15.09 -8.07 -10.61
CA ARG A 44 16.44 -8.60 -10.76
C ARG A 44 16.78 -9.66 -9.71
N PRO A 45 17.36 -10.81 -10.10
CA PRO A 45 17.82 -11.79 -9.13
C PRO A 45 18.96 -11.20 -8.29
N VAL A 46 18.97 -11.54 -7.00
CA VAL A 46 19.99 -11.12 -6.04
C VAL A 46 20.40 -12.32 -5.17
N LYS A 47 21.65 -12.30 -4.73
CA LYS A 47 22.23 -13.33 -3.86
C LYS A 47 22.42 -12.80 -2.45
N SER A 48 22.42 -13.71 -1.48
CA SER A 48 22.81 -13.37 -0.11
C SER A 48 24.19 -12.69 -0.09
N GLY A 49 24.32 -11.63 0.71
CA GLY A 49 25.48 -10.75 0.74
C GLY A 49 25.43 -9.56 -0.23
N ALA A 50 24.45 -9.50 -1.14
CA ALA A 50 24.26 -8.33 -1.99
C ALA A 50 23.89 -7.09 -1.16
N VAL A 51 24.47 -5.95 -1.52
CA VAL A 51 24.15 -4.63 -0.95
C VAL A 51 23.24 -3.89 -1.93
N VAL A 52 22.09 -3.43 -1.45
CA VAL A 52 21.02 -2.85 -2.27
C VAL A 52 20.49 -1.54 -1.68
N GLY A 53 19.91 -0.71 -2.54
CA GLY A 53 19.24 0.53 -2.14
C GLY A 53 20.19 1.65 -1.78
N TYR A 54 19.61 2.80 -1.46
CA TYR A 54 20.34 4.01 -1.10
C TYR A 54 20.99 3.90 0.28
N ARG A 55 20.36 3.19 1.22
CA ARG A 55 20.89 2.95 2.57
C ARG A 55 21.89 1.79 2.64
N ASN A 56 22.30 1.23 1.50
CA ASN A 56 23.23 0.11 1.42
C ASN A 56 22.82 -1.06 2.33
N ILE A 57 21.59 -1.53 2.19
CA ILE A 57 21.05 -2.65 2.96
C ILE A 57 21.67 -3.96 2.46
N THR A 58 22.27 -4.73 3.36
CA THR A 58 22.79 -6.07 3.05
C THR A 58 21.65 -7.09 3.12
N LEU A 59 21.46 -7.85 2.05
CA LEU A 59 20.51 -8.96 2.02
C LEU A 59 21.14 -10.22 2.62
N HIS A 60 20.37 -10.96 3.40
CA HIS A 60 20.83 -12.18 4.08
C HIS A 60 20.29 -13.48 3.45
N GLN A 61 19.63 -13.36 2.30
CA GLN A 61 19.01 -14.49 1.60
C GLN A 61 18.97 -14.23 0.09
N ASP A 62 18.97 -15.31 -0.68
CA ASP A 62 18.75 -15.29 -2.12
C ASP A 62 17.29 -14.90 -2.44
N GLY A 63 17.10 -14.22 -3.56
CA GLY A 63 15.76 -13.83 -3.99
C GLY A 63 15.76 -12.89 -5.20
N THR A 64 14.72 -12.08 -5.28
CA THR A 64 14.50 -11.12 -6.34
C THR A 64 14.27 -9.75 -5.72
N LEU A 65 14.98 -8.75 -6.26
CA LEU A 65 14.75 -7.35 -5.95
C LEU A 65 13.81 -6.78 -7.01
N VAL A 66 12.70 -6.21 -6.58
CA VAL A 66 11.65 -5.70 -7.45
C VAL A 66 11.52 -4.19 -7.27
N MET A 67 11.45 -3.47 -8.37
CA MET A 67 11.22 -2.03 -8.42
C MET A 67 9.75 -1.78 -8.75
N VAL A 68 9.03 -1.20 -7.81
CA VAL A 68 7.61 -0.84 -7.96
C VAL A 68 7.50 0.64 -8.29
N GLY A 69 6.71 0.98 -9.31
CA GLY A 69 6.51 2.34 -9.84
C GLY A 69 5.67 3.26 -8.97
N ALA A 70 5.71 3.09 -7.65
CA ALA A 70 5.02 3.96 -6.71
C ALA A 70 5.95 4.32 -5.55
N GLY A 71 5.73 5.49 -4.96
CA GLY A 71 6.67 6.13 -4.04
C GLY A 71 6.02 7.25 -3.24
N THR A 72 6.83 8.01 -2.50
CA THR A 72 6.31 9.05 -1.59
C THR A 72 5.58 10.18 -2.32
N ALA A 73 5.92 10.46 -3.58
CA ALA A 73 5.19 11.43 -4.42
C ALA A 73 3.74 10.99 -4.69
N HIS A 74 3.48 9.67 -4.70
CA HIS A 74 2.16 9.08 -4.89
C HIS A 74 1.40 8.84 -3.56
N GLY A 75 1.98 9.26 -2.43
CA GLY A 75 1.40 9.06 -1.09
C GLY A 75 1.73 7.70 -0.45
N VAL A 76 2.66 6.94 -1.03
CA VAL A 76 3.12 5.66 -0.47
C VAL A 76 3.95 5.91 0.79
N GLN A 77 3.58 5.23 1.89
CA GLN A 77 4.39 5.15 3.11
C GLN A 77 4.16 3.78 3.78
N LEU A 78 4.94 3.49 4.82
CA LEU A 78 4.70 2.33 5.67
C LEU A 78 3.28 2.35 6.27
N VAL A 79 2.71 1.17 6.49
CA VAL A 79 1.41 0.96 7.13
C VAL A 79 1.61 0.19 8.44
N GLY A 80 0.74 0.39 9.44
CA GLY A 80 0.83 -0.35 10.71
C GLY A 80 2.20 -0.19 11.40
N ALA A 81 2.64 1.06 11.57
CA ALA A 81 3.94 1.49 12.07
C ALA A 81 5.15 1.16 11.17
N GLU A 82 5.25 -0.04 10.58
CA GLU A 82 6.49 -0.45 9.88
C GLU A 82 6.31 -1.38 8.67
N LEU A 83 5.09 -1.75 8.30
CA LEU A 83 4.86 -2.74 7.25
C LEU A 83 4.89 -2.10 5.86
N SER A 84 5.45 -2.83 4.90
CA SER A 84 5.37 -2.51 3.47
C SER A 84 3.91 -2.46 3.00
N PRO A 85 3.50 -1.48 2.18
CA PRO A 85 2.14 -1.41 1.67
C PRO A 85 1.88 -2.36 0.49
N PHE A 86 2.93 -2.96 -0.09
CA PHE A 86 2.84 -3.73 -1.33
C PHE A 86 2.48 -5.20 -1.08
N HIS A 87 1.56 -5.73 -1.88
CA HIS A 87 1.26 -7.15 -1.91
C HIS A 87 1.29 -7.69 -3.33
N PHE A 88 1.60 -8.97 -3.46
CA PHE A 88 1.53 -9.73 -4.70
C PHE A 88 1.07 -11.14 -4.36
N ASP A 89 0.10 -11.68 -5.11
CA ASP A 89 -0.55 -12.96 -4.80
C ASP A 89 -0.98 -13.08 -3.33
N SER A 90 -1.65 -12.03 -2.80
CA SER A 90 -2.05 -11.92 -1.38
C SER A 90 -0.90 -11.97 -0.36
N THR A 91 0.35 -11.94 -0.81
CA THR A 91 1.54 -11.97 0.04
C THR A 91 2.15 -10.58 0.15
N ARG A 92 2.39 -10.11 1.37
CA ARG A 92 3.05 -8.82 1.59
C ARG A 92 4.51 -8.89 1.17
N LEU A 93 4.93 -7.99 0.28
CA LEU A 93 6.31 -7.89 -0.17
C LEU A 93 7.12 -7.07 0.82
N SER A 94 8.36 -7.47 1.11
CA SER A 94 9.21 -6.77 2.08
C SER A 94 9.85 -5.53 1.46
N LEU A 95 9.53 -4.33 1.96
CA LEU A 95 10.30 -3.14 1.60
C LEU A 95 11.75 -3.30 2.06
N VAL A 96 12.68 -2.98 1.18
CA VAL A 96 14.10 -3.01 1.50
C VAL A 96 14.51 -1.79 2.33
N GLU A 97 13.92 -0.65 2.02
CA GLU A 97 14.07 0.62 2.73
C GLU A 97 12.81 1.47 2.51
N PRO A 98 12.62 2.58 3.24
CA PRO A 98 11.51 3.49 2.96
C PRO A 98 11.48 3.94 1.49
N SER A 99 10.29 4.02 0.92
CA SER A 99 10.05 4.38 -0.48
C SER A 99 10.76 5.68 -0.90
N HIS A 100 11.29 5.70 -2.11
CA HIS A 100 11.79 6.92 -2.75
C HIS A 100 10.64 7.70 -3.38
N MET A 101 10.93 8.85 -4.01
CA MET A 101 9.91 9.73 -4.56
C MET A 101 8.98 9.01 -5.54
N HIS A 102 9.54 8.30 -6.52
CA HIS A 102 8.76 7.67 -7.61
C HIS A 102 8.84 6.14 -7.61
N THR A 103 9.71 5.54 -6.80
CA THR A 103 9.97 4.10 -6.86
C THR A 103 10.14 3.53 -5.46
N SER A 104 9.58 2.35 -5.25
CA SER A 104 9.79 1.56 -4.05
C SER A 104 10.54 0.29 -4.42
N MET A 105 11.45 -0.12 -3.55
CA MET A 105 12.23 -1.33 -3.76
C MET A 105 11.79 -2.37 -2.75
N VAL A 106 11.28 -3.49 -3.24
CA VAL A 106 10.85 -4.62 -2.42
C VAL A 106 11.71 -5.84 -2.70
N PHE A 107 11.87 -6.69 -1.70
CA PHE A 107 12.60 -7.94 -1.79
C PHE A 107 11.63 -9.12 -1.67
N VAL A 108 11.79 -10.08 -2.58
CA VAL A 108 11.02 -11.32 -2.62
C VAL A 108 11.98 -12.50 -2.43
N PRO A 109 11.83 -13.29 -1.35
CA PRO A 109 12.58 -14.52 -1.14
C PRO A 109 12.51 -15.49 -2.33
N ALA A 110 13.59 -16.21 -2.63
CA ALA A 110 13.65 -17.15 -3.77
C ALA A 110 12.63 -18.30 -3.72
N ASN A 111 12.04 -18.59 -2.56
CA ASN A 111 11.00 -19.60 -2.39
C ASN A 111 9.58 -19.07 -2.66
N LEU A 112 9.43 -17.79 -2.98
CA LEU A 112 8.16 -17.15 -3.33
C LEU A 112 8.17 -16.71 -4.80
N SER A 113 6.98 -16.61 -5.40
CA SER A 113 6.82 -16.06 -6.74
C SER A 113 7.04 -14.55 -6.70
N ALA A 114 8.04 -14.07 -7.41
CA ALA A 114 8.29 -12.64 -7.55
C ALA A 114 7.50 -12.07 -8.75
N PRO A 115 6.88 -10.88 -8.62
CA PRO A 115 6.32 -10.18 -9.75
C PRO A 115 7.42 -9.84 -10.77
N LYS A 116 7.03 -9.83 -12.04
CA LYS A 116 7.90 -9.54 -13.19
C LYS A 116 7.59 -8.16 -13.75
N PRO A 117 8.49 -7.56 -14.53
CA PRO A 117 8.21 -6.31 -15.22
C PRO A 117 6.93 -6.41 -16.06
N GLY A 118 6.03 -5.43 -15.90
CA GLY A 118 4.70 -5.43 -16.52
C GLY A 118 3.59 -6.09 -15.69
N ASP A 119 3.93 -6.80 -14.61
CA ASP A 119 2.92 -7.22 -13.62
C ASP A 119 2.46 -6.02 -12.78
N ILE A 120 1.33 -6.21 -12.12
CA ILE A 120 0.71 -5.27 -11.19
C ILE A 120 0.84 -5.78 -9.76
N VAL A 121 1.14 -4.90 -8.82
CA VAL A 121 1.11 -5.19 -7.38
C VAL A 121 0.01 -4.40 -6.68
N ASP A 122 -0.62 -5.01 -5.69
CA ASP A 122 -1.59 -4.35 -4.82
C ASP A 122 -0.90 -3.37 -3.89
N VAL A 123 -1.54 -2.23 -3.65
CA VAL A 123 -1.01 -1.17 -2.79
C VAL A 123 -2.02 -0.84 -1.69
N GLN A 124 -1.63 -1.08 -0.45
CA GLN A 124 -2.46 -0.75 0.70
C GLN A 124 -2.15 0.67 1.20
N GLN A 125 -3.04 1.63 0.91
CA GLN A 125 -2.93 3.00 1.42
C GLN A 125 -4.30 3.62 1.75
N PRO A 126 -4.37 4.57 2.70
CA PRO A 126 -5.55 5.41 2.84
C PRO A 126 -5.77 6.24 1.57
N LEU A 127 -6.88 6.02 0.86
CA LEU A 127 -7.18 6.73 -0.40
C LEU A 127 -7.28 8.26 -0.25
N THR A 128 -7.37 8.78 0.97
CA THR A 128 -7.36 10.23 1.24
C THR A 128 -5.98 10.87 1.10
N ARG A 129 -4.90 10.09 0.91
CA ARG A 129 -3.53 10.61 0.78
C ARG A 129 -2.83 10.22 -0.53
N VAL A 130 -3.47 9.37 -1.33
CA VAL A 130 -2.86 8.86 -2.56
C VAL A 130 -3.08 9.84 -3.69
N TYR A 131 -2.10 9.94 -4.57
CA TYR A 131 -2.17 10.74 -5.79
C TYR A 131 -1.90 9.79 -6.96
N PRO A 132 -2.94 9.18 -7.55
CA PRO A 132 -2.76 8.22 -8.63
C PRO A 132 -2.47 8.95 -9.94
N ASP A 133 -1.57 8.40 -10.74
CA ASP A 133 -1.30 8.91 -12.09
C ASP A 133 -2.41 8.53 -13.07
N ILE A 134 -3.07 7.40 -12.82
CA ILE A 134 -4.10 6.81 -13.67
C ILE A 134 -5.32 6.45 -12.82
N ILE A 135 -6.51 6.80 -13.31
CA ILE A 135 -7.79 6.35 -12.77
C ILE A 135 -8.52 5.62 -13.90
N SER A 136 -8.76 4.33 -13.73
CA SER A 136 -9.55 3.51 -14.65
C SER A 136 -10.90 3.17 -14.03
N TRP A 137 -11.92 3.12 -14.89
CA TRP A 137 -13.26 2.64 -14.53
C TRP A 137 -13.45 1.31 -15.24
N VAL A 138 -13.61 0.23 -14.47
CA VAL A 138 -13.88 -1.13 -14.95
C VAL A 138 -15.34 -1.49 -14.79
#